data_AF-A0A9W8XEJ8-F1
#
_entry.id   AF-A0A9W8XEJ8-F1
#
_cell.length_a   1.000
_cell.length_b   1.000
_cell.length_c   1.000
_cell.angle_alpha   90.00
_cell.angle_beta   90.00
_cell.angle_gamma   90.00
#
_symmetry.space_group_name_H-M   'P 1'
#
loop_
_entity.id
_entity.type
_entity.pdbx_description
1 polymer ?
#
loop_
_entity_poly.entity_id
_entity_poly.type
_entity_poly.pdbx_seq_one_letter_code
_entity_poly.pdbx_strand_id
1 'polypeptide(L)' 'MPTADVKPISRDFAAFAFEERSFYYYFGTPNNPNAFSKNLLNAITSKTNAAPNIRVGGSSLDDAQYDPSQPDPIKIPP' A
#
# COMPACT_ATOMS: atom_id res chain seq x y z
N MET A 1 20.03 27.44 -15.65
CA MET A 1 19.28 26.22 -16.03
C MET A 1 19.90 25.07 -15.25
N PRO A 2 19.13 24.12 -14.70
CA PRO A 2 19.76 23.03 -13.94
C PRO A 2 20.71 22.25 -14.87
N THR A 3 21.93 22.03 -14.39
CA THR A 3 23.02 21.35 -15.10
C THR A 3 22.71 19.86 -15.30
N ALA A 4 23.30 19.28 -16.34
CA ALA A 4 22.93 18.02 -16.99
C ALA A 4 22.99 16.72 -16.15
N ASP A 5 23.30 16.79 -14.85
CA ASP A 5 23.51 15.62 -13.99
C ASP A 5 22.38 15.35 -12.98
N VAL A 6 21.31 16.15 -12.96
CA VAL A 6 20.17 15.92 -12.05
C VAL A 6 19.03 15.22 -12.80
N LYS A 7 18.83 13.94 -12.49
CA LYS A 7 17.67 13.18 -12.99
C LYS A 7 16.40 13.65 -12.27
N PRO A 8 15.29 13.90 -13.00
CA PRO A 8 14.00 14.13 -12.37
C PRO A 8 13.61 12.94 -11.50
N ILE A 9 13.17 13.21 -10.27
CA ILE A 9 12.58 12.17 -9.40
C ILE A 9 11.15 11.92 -9.88
N SER A 10 10.75 10.65 -9.91
CA SER A 10 9.37 10.29 -10.25
C SER A 10 8.38 10.85 -9.24
N ARG A 11 7.19 11.24 -9.71
CA ARG A 11 6.16 11.86 -8.85
C ARG A 11 5.57 10.89 -7.81
N ASP A 12 5.65 9.60 -8.07
CA ASP A 12 5.25 8.50 -7.18
C ASP A 12 6.39 8.01 -6.27
N PHE A 13 7.51 8.74 -6.22
CA PHE A 13 8.65 8.40 -5.38
C PHE A 13 8.30 8.35 -3.89
N ALA A 14 7.41 9.24 -3.44
CA ALA A 14 6.82 9.13 -2.11
C ALA A 14 5.82 7.97 -2.10
N ALA A 15 6.27 6.81 -1.64
CA ALA A 15 5.51 5.56 -1.60
C ALA A 15 5.26 5.10 -0.16
N PHE A 16 4.37 4.12 0.01
CA PHE A 16 4.09 3.49 1.30
C PHE A 16 4.42 2.00 1.29
N ALA A 17 4.88 1.51 2.42
CA ALA A 17 4.93 0.10 2.72
C ALA A 17 3.97 -0.20 3.88
N PHE A 18 3.14 -1.23 3.73
CA PHE A 18 2.26 -1.72 4.78
C PHE A 18 2.61 -3.17 5.09
N GLU A 19 2.68 -3.46 6.37
CA GLU A 19 2.94 -4.82 6.85
C GLU A 19 1.76 -5.73 6.48
N GLU A 20 2.05 -6.94 6.00
CA GLU A 20 1.04 -7.81 5.38
C GLU A 20 -0.02 -8.26 6.38
N ARG A 21 0.38 -8.66 7.60
CA ARG A 21 -0.53 -9.14 8.66
C ARG A 21 -1.54 -8.08 9.07
N SER A 22 -1.18 -6.81 8.95
CA SER A 22 -2.01 -5.67 9.33
C SER A 22 -2.69 -4.98 8.15
N PHE A 23 -2.42 -5.41 6.90
CA PHE A 23 -2.93 -4.77 5.69
C PHE A 23 -4.46 -4.62 5.69
N TYR A 24 -5.16 -5.67 6.13
CA TYR A 24 -6.62 -5.64 6.23
C TYR A 24 -7.16 -4.52 7.13
N TYR A 25 -6.48 -4.21 8.25
CA TYR A 25 -6.92 -3.16 9.16
C TYR A 25 -6.73 -1.76 8.56
N TYR A 26 -5.72 -1.59 7.69
CA TYR A 26 -5.48 -0.33 7.00
C TYR A 26 -6.40 -0.11 5.82
N PHE A 27 -6.80 -1.16 5.09
CA PHE A 27 -7.52 -1.01 3.81
C PHE A 27 -8.96 -1.49 3.82
N GLY A 28 -9.35 -2.36 4.75
CA GLY A 28 -10.68 -2.96 4.81
C GLY A 28 -10.92 -3.97 3.69
N THR A 29 -12.19 -4.13 3.29
CA THR A 29 -12.59 -4.99 2.16
C THR A 29 -12.87 -4.15 0.91
N PRO A 30 -12.93 -4.77 -0.29
CA PRO A 30 -13.39 -4.07 -1.49
C PRO A 30 -14.77 -3.41 -1.35
N ASN A 31 -15.67 -4.03 -0.58
CA ASN A 31 -17.03 -3.53 -0.35
C ASN A 31 -17.12 -2.50 0.79
N ASN A 32 -16.18 -2.52 1.74
CA ASN A 32 -16.11 -1.59 2.87
C ASN A 32 -14.66 -1.13 3.06
N PRO A 33 -14.15 -0.25 2.18
CA PRO A 33 -12.78 0.24 2.25
C PRO A 33 -12.61 1.20 3.42
N ASN A 34 -11.44 1.20 4.03
CA ASN A 34 -11.12 2.13 5.10
C ASN A 34 -11.08 3.58 4.57
N ALA A 35 -11.99 4.42 5.07
CA ALA A 35 -12.13 5.80 4.62
C ALA A 35 -10.91 6.66 4.94
N PHE A 36 -10.24 6.44 6.07
CA PHE A 36 -9.05 7.20 6.45
C PHE A 36 -7.91 6.97 5.46
N SER A 37 -7.56 5.71 5.19
CA SER A 37 -6.50 5.36 4.24
C SER A 37 -6.82 5.84 2.83
N LYS A 38 -8.08 5.69 2.39
CA LYS A 38 -8.53 6.19 1.08
C LYS A 38 -8.37 7.72 0.99
N ASN A 39 -8.74 8.46 2.03
CA ASN A 39 -8.61 9.92 2.08
C ASN A 39 -7.13 10.36 2.07
N LEU A 40 -6.27 9.65 2.79
CA LEU A 40 -4.82 9.90 2.78
C LEU A 40 -4.24 9.74 1.37
N LEU A 41 -4.53 8.64 0.69
CA LEU A 41 -4.04 8.37 -0.67
C LEU A 41 -4.58 9.40 -1.67
N ASN A 42 -5.85 9.79 -1.55
CA ASN A 42 -6.45 10.85 -2.36
C ASN A 42 -5.77 12.20 -2.14
N ALA A 43 -5.44 12.55 -0.89
CA ALA A 43 -4.77 13.80 -0.56
C ALA A 43 -3.33 13.86 -1.11
N ILE A 44 -2.64 12.73 -1.14
CA ILE A 44 -1.29 12.64 -1.72
C ILE A 44 -1.36 12.71 -3.24
N THR A 45 -2.30 11.98 -3.83
CA THR A 45 -2.51 11.99 -5.29
C THR A 45 -2.86 13.39 -5.79
N SER A 46 -3.71 14.13 -5.07
CA SER A 46 -4.07 15.49 -5.45
C SER A 46 -2.91 16.49 -5.36
N LYS A 47 -1.99 16.29 -4.42
CA LYS A 47 -0.81 17.16 -4.22
C LYS A 47 0.33 16.85 -5.20
N THR A 48 0.54 15.58 -5.53
CA THR A 48 1.68 15.13 -6.33
C THR A 48 1.32 14.91 -7.79
N ASN A 49 0.02 14.88 -8.12
CA ASN A 49 -0.51 14.45 -9.41
C ASN A 49 0.01 13.06 -9.83
N ALA A 50 0.23 12.19 -8.84
CA ALA A 50 0.63 10.79 -9.02
C ALA A 50 0.12 9.96 -7.85
N ALA A 51 -0.38 8.76 -8.14
CA ALA A 51 -0.75 7.83 -7.08
C ALA A 51 0.53 7.26 -6.44
N PRO A 52 0.65 7.27 -5.10
CA PRO A 52 1.81 6.68 -4.45
C PRO A 52 1.82 5.17 -4.66
N ASN A 53 2.99 4.60 -4.91
CA ASN A 53 3.14 3.14 -4.94
C ASN A 53 2.88 2.57 -3.53
N ILE A 54 2.23 1.41 -3.48
CA ILE A 54 1.93 0.70 -2.23
C ILE A 54 2.57 -0.68 -2.30
N ARG A 55 3.54 -0.94 -1.42
CA ARG A 55 4.11 -2.27 -1.22
C ARG A 55 3.47 -2.94 -0.02
N VAL A 56 2.84 -4.08 -0.23
CA VAL A 56 2.36 -4.94 0.85
C VAL A 56 3.44 -5.97 1.17
N GLY A 57 3.80 -6.11 2.44
CA GLY A 57 4.79 -7.09 2.89
C GLY A 57 5.60 -6.61 4.08
N GLY A 58 6.68 -7.33 4.39
CA GLY A 58 7.42 -7.18 5.64
C GLY A 58 7.79 -8.59 6.12
N SER A 59 8.26 -8.73 7.35
CA SER A 59 8.63 -10.04 7.89
C SER A 59 7.46 -11.02 7.98
N SER A 60 6.22 -10.52 8.12
CA SER A 60 5.04 -11.40 8.13
C SER A 60 4.81 -12.12 6.81
N LEU A 61 5.25 -11.52 5.70
CA LEU A 61 5.11 -12.12 4.37
C LEU A 61 6.10 -13.26 4.13
N ASP A 62 7.18 -13.35 4.92
CA ASP A 62 8.19 -14.41 4.77
C ASP A 62 7.61 -15.81 5.06
N ASP A 63 6.62 -15.88 5.95
CA ASP A 63 5.91 -17.12 6.34
C ASP A 63 4.50 -17.21 5.72
N ALA A 64 4.09 -16.26 4.89
CA ALA A 64 2.75 -16.22 4.32
C ALA A 64 2.58 -17.22 3.17
N GLN A 65 1.37 -17.79 3.07
CA GLN A 65 0.99 -18.67 1.97
C GLN A 65 -0.26 -18.14 1.29
N TYR A 66 -0.25 -18.14 -0.03
CA TYR A 66 -1.42 -17.79 -0.82
C TYR A 66 -2.42 -18.95 -0.85
N ASP A 67 -3.64 -18.71 -0.40
CA ASP A 67 -4.77 -19.64 -0.50
C ASP A 67 -5.91 -18.96 -1.29
N PRO A 68 -6.19 -19.38 -2.54
CA PRO A 68 -7.25 -18.80 -3.36
C PRO A 68 -8.66 -19.14 -2.86
N SER A 69 -8.79 -20.13 -1.99
CA SER A 69 -10.07 -20.60 -1.42
C SER A 69 -10.35 -20.02 -0.04
N GLN A 70 -9.45 -19.19 0.50
CA GLN A 70 -9.61 -18.62 1.83
C GLN A 70 -10.83 -17.69 1.88
N PRO A 71 -11.81 -17.93 2.78
CA PRO A 71 -13.01 -17.11 2.86
C PRO A 71 -12.79 -15.80 3.64
N ASP A 72 -11.88 -15.82 4.62
CA ASP A 72 -11.62 -14.71 5.52
C ASP A 72 -10.32 -13.96 5.15
N PRO A 73 -10.23 -12.64 5.38
CA PRO A 73 -9.00 -11.88 5.10
C PRO A 73 -7.79 -12.29 5.94
N ILE A 74 -8.01 -12.74 7.17
CA ILE A 74 -6.97 -13.18 8.11
C ILE A 74 -7.41 -14.50 8.72
N LYS A 75 -6.57 -15.52 8.60
CA LYS A 75 -6.75 -16.81 9.27
C LYS A 75 -5.61 -17.00 10.26
N ILE A 76 -5.92 -17.02 11.55
CA ILE A 76 -4.94 -17.31 12.60
C ILE A 76 -4.99 -18.82 12.85
N PRO A 77 -3.92 -19.59 12.58
CA PRO A 77 -3.86 -21.00 12.93
C PRO A 77 -4.02 -21.19 14.45
N PRO A 78 -4.56 -22.33 14.92
CA PRO A 78 -4.66 -22.65 16.34
C PRO A 78 -3.30 -22.73 17.04
#